data_AF-A0A822G6C1-F1
#
_entry.id   AF-A0A822G6C1-F1
#
_cell.length_a   1.000
_cell.length_b   1.000
_cell.length_c   1.000
_cell.angle_alpha   90.00
_cell.angle_beta   90.00
_cell.angle_gamma   90.00
#
_symmetry.space_group_name_H-M   'P 1'
#
loop_
_entity.id
_entity.type
_entity.pdbx_description
1 polymer ?
#
loop_
_entity_poly.entity_id
_entity_poly.type
_entity_poly.pdbx_seq_one_letter_code
_entity_poly.pdbx_strand_id
1 'polypeptide(L)'
;MLIRAIKYCSTFKAYLYERKKLRMALLLNKYLGKVIDKQFNRVFKKYYINQPVSTKNYNILRDKMIYMHMQKKKIPIDYGRTMFVHFTYCLNMKTFSAKFHAFWNKHFIQSPIHEIKQVLDTRNIKNLQRQLICNK
;
A
#
# COMPACT_ATOMS: atom_id res chain seq x y z
N MET A 1 7.16 3.67 -2.88
CA MET A 1 7.78 4.98 -2.61
C MET A 1 7.90 5.87 -3.85
N LEU A 2 8.46 5.42 -4.98
CA LEU A 2 8.58 6.25 -6.21
C LEU A 2 7.24 6.82 -6.72
N ILE A 3 6.17 6.02 -6.67
CA ILE A 3 4.81 6.45 -7.03
C ILE A 3 4.30 7.57 -6.10
N ARG A 4 4.66 7.52 -4.82
CA ARG A 4 4.31 8.58 -3.86
C ARG A 4 5.03 9.87 -4.21
N ALA A 5 6.31 9.80 -4.59
CA ALA A 5 7.06 10.98 -5.04
C ALA A 5 6.37 11.67 -6.23
N ILE A 6 5.98 10.93 -7.27
CA ILE A 6 5.29 11.53 -8.43
C ILE A 6 3.92 12.12 -8.06
N LYS A 7 3.19 11.48 -7.14
CA LYS A 7 1.85 11.96 -6.72
C LYS A 7 1.91 13.21 -5.85
N TYR A 8 2.78 13.22 -4.85
CA TYR A 8 2.79 14.26 -3.84
C TYR A 8 3.66 15.46 -4.21
N CYS A 9 4.65 15.31 -5.10
CA CYS A 9 5.43 16.44 -5.57
C CYS A 9 4.61 17.26 -6.57
N SER A 10 4.32 18.52 -6.23
CA SER A 10 3.62 19.48 -7.09
C SER A 10 4.49 19.98 -8.25
N THR A 11 5.82 19.94 -8.11
CA THR A 11 6.76 20.41 -9.12
C THR A 11 7.73 19.31 -9.55
N PHE A 12 8.20 19.40 -10.80
CA PHE A 12 9.22 18.49 -11.32
C PHE A 12 10.53 18.55 -10.52
N LYS A 13 10.93 19.73 -10.04
CA LYS A 13 12.11 19.90 -9.17
C LYS A 13 11.97 19.13 -7.85
N ALA A 14 10.81 19.23 -7.19
CA ALA A 14 10.54 18.48 -5.97
C ALA A 14 10.57 16.96 -6.23
N TYR A 15 10.01 16.51 -7.35
CA TYR A 15 10.07 15.12 -7.75
C TYR A 15 11.51 14.61 -7.97
N LEU A 16 12.36 15.39 -8.66
CA LEU A 16 13.76 15.02 -8.87
C LEU A 16 14.51 14.89 -7.55
N TYR A 17 14.25 15.81 -6.61
CA TYR A 17 14.86 15.78 -5.29
C TYR A 17 14.44 14.52 -4.50
N GLU A 18 13.15 14.21 -4.46
CA GLU A 18 12.64 12.99 -3.84
C GLU A 18 13.15 11.71 -4.51
N ARG A 19 13.24 11.70 -5.85
CA ARG A 19 13.83 10.58 -6.58
C ARG A 19 15.30 10.38 -6.23
N LYS A 20 16.08 11.46 -6.08
CA LYS A 20 17.49 11.40 -5.65
C LYS A 20 17.60 10.86 -4.22
N LYS A 21 16.78 11.35 -3.28
CA LYS A 21 16.72 10.84 -1.91
C LYS A 21 16.41 9.35 -1.87
N LEU A 22 15.41 8.89 -2.64
CA LEU A 22 15.06 7.48 -2.73
C LEU A 22 16.20 6.63 -3.29
N ARG A 23 16.84 7.11 -4.36
CA ARG A 23 18.00 6.40 -4.92
C ARG A 23 19.13 6.31 -3.90
N MET A 24 19.43 7.41 -3.21
CA MET A 24 20.48 7.44 -2.19
C MET A 24 20.17 6.48 -1.03
N ALA A 25 18.94 6.49 -0.52
CA ALA A 25 18.52 5.56 0.52
C ALA A 25 18.67 4.08 0.08
N LEU A 26 18.35 3.75 -1.16
CA LEU A 26 18.54 2.40 -1.70
C LEU A 26 20.02 2.05 -1.85
N LEU A 27 20.85 2.98 -2.32
CA LEU A 27 22.30 2.76 -2.41
C LEU A 27 22.93 2.54 -1.02
N LEU A 28 22.51 3.31 -0.02
CA LEU A 28 22.96 3.14 1.37
C LEU A 28 22.55 1.79 1.96
N ASN A 29 21.42 1.23 1.51
CA ASN A 29 20.99 -0.13 1.85
C ASN A 29 21.67 -1.21 0.97
N LYS A 30 22.80 -0.90 0.34
CA LYS A 30 23.62 -1.81 -0.47
C LYS A 30 22.91 -2.41 -1.68
N TYR A 31 21.85 -1.79 -2.19
CA TYR A 31 21.24 -2.21 -3.46
C TYR A 31 22.11 -1.77 -4.64
N LEU A 32 22.34 -2.68 -5.60
CA LEU A 32 23.06 -2.39 -6.84
C LEU A 32 22.32 -1.33 -7.67
N GLY A 33 23.05 -0.32 -8.19
CA GLY A 33 22.49 0.76 -9.00
C GLY A 33 21.65 0.26 -10.19
N LYS A 34 22.14 -0.76 -10.91
CA LYS A 34 21.41 -1.40 -12.03
C LYS A 34 20.06 -1.98 -11.61
N VAL A 35 19.96 -2.54 -10.40
CA VAL A 35 18.72 -3.12 -9.86
C VAL A 35 17.72 -2.01 -9.50
N ILE A 36 18.22 -0.91 -8.92
CA ILE A 36 17.40 0.27 -8.61
C ILE A 36 16.80 0.85 -9.89
N ASP A 37 17.61 1.05 -10.93
CA ASP A 37 17.16 1.55 -12.23
C ASP A 37 16.14 0.63 -12.89
N LYS A 38 16.42 -0.68 -12.88
CA LYS A 38 15.47 -1.68 -13.38
C LYS A 38 14.13 -1.62 -12.64
N GLN A 39 14.14 -1.40 -11.32
CA GLN A 39 12.89 -1.26 -10.58
C GLN A 39 12.17 0.05 -10.81
N PHE A 40 12.89 1.17 -10.94
CA PHE A 40 12.26 2.44 -11.30
C PHE A 40 11.59 2.33 -12.67
N ASN A 41 12.29 1.73 -13.65
CA ASN A 41 11.75 1.50 -14.99
C ASN A 41 10.53 0.56 -14.98
N ARG A 42 10.55 -0.51 -14.16
CA ARG A 42 9.38 -1.37 -13.97
C ARG A 42 8.17 -0.59 -13.44
N VAL A 43 8.39 0.32 -12.50
CA VAL A 43 7.31 1.18 -12.00
C VAL A 43 6.77 2.07 -13.12
N PHE A 44 7.61 2.74 -13.91
CA PHE A 44 7.15 3.57 -15.01
C PHE A 44 6.36 2.79 -16.07
N LYS A 45 6.86 1.61 -16.48
CA LYS A 45 6.17 0.71 -17.41
C LYS A 45 4.79 0.29 -16.91
N LYS A 46 4.65 0.00 -15.61
CA LYS A 46 3.37 -0.36 -15.00
C LYS A 46 2.30 0.73 -15.14
N TYR A 47 2.71 2.00 -15.24
CA TYR A 47 1.81 3.14 -15.43
C TYR A 47 1.78 3.67 -16.87
N TYR A 48 2.25 2.87 -17.83
CA TYR A 48 2.31 3.23 -19.26
C TYR A 48 3.06 4.55 -19.50
N ILE A 49 4.11 4.80 -18.71
CA ILE A 49 5.02 5.93 -18.89
C ILE A 49 6.21 5.41 -19.67
N ASN A 50 6.11 5.47 -21.00
CA ASN A 50 7.15 5.03 -21.93
C ASN A 50 8.10 6.17 -22.34
N GLN A 51 7.85 7.38 -21.82
CA GLN A 51 8.59 8.59 -22.16
C GLN A 51 9.45 9.04 -20.97
N PRO A 52 10.60 9.68 -21.21
CA PRO A 52 11.37 10.32 -20.14
C PRO A 52 10.53 11.43 -19.48
N VAL A 53 10.53 11.43 -18.14
CA VAL A 53 9.86 12.47 -17.35
C VAL A 53 10.67 13.76 -17.46
N SER A 54 10.05 14.82 -17.96
CA SER A 54 10.61 16.16 -18.19
C SER A 54 9.71 17.22 -17.53
N THR A 55 10.19 18.45 -17.45
CA THR A 55 9.39 19.59 -16.97
C THR A 55 8.10 19.78 -17.75
N LYS A 56 8.10 19.52 -19.06
CA LYS A 56 6.95 19.73 -19.96
C LYS A 56 5.83 18.70 -19.75
N ASN A 57 6.19 17.44 -19.50
CA ASN A 57 5.21 16.35 -19.39
C ASN A 57 4.92 15.91 -17.95
N TYR A 58 5.62 16.46 -16.95
CA TYR A 58 5.49 16.03 -15.55
C TYR A 58 4.06 16.14 -15.02
N ASN A 59 3.39 17.29 -15.21
CA ASN A 59 2.04 17.50 -14.68
C ASN A 59 1.03 16.55 -15.33
N ILE A 60 1.12 16.36 -16.65
CA ILE A 60 0.28 15.42 -17.40
C ILE A 60 0.45 13.98 -16.87
N LEU A 61 1.69 13.56 -16.65
CA LEU A 61 2.00 12.23 -16.11
C LEU A 61 1.51 12.06 -14.67
N ARG A 62 1.65 13.12 -13.85
CA ARG A 62 1.17 13.15 -12.47
C ARG A 62 -0.34 13.01 -12.41
N ASP A 63 -1.07 13.78 -13.20
CA ASP A 63 -2.53 13.76 -13.19
C ASP A 63 -3.07 12.42 -13.71
N LYS A 64 -2.45 11.86 -14.76
CA LYS A 64 -2.73 10.50 -15.24
C LYS A 64 -2.52 9.47 -14.12
N MET A 65 -1.43 9.57 -13.35
CA MET A 65 -1.16 8.66 -12.23
C MET A 65 -2.16 8.80 -11.08
N ILE A 66 -2.62 10.01 -10.78
CA ILE A 66 -3.64 10.27 -9.76
C ILE A 66 -4.97 9.66 -10.21
N TYR A 67 -5.38 9.93 -11.44
CA TYR A 67 -6.62 9.44 -12.03
C TYR A 67 -6.68 7.91 -12.12
N MET A 68 -5.62 7.25 -12.62
CA MET A 68 -5.53 5.79 -12.65
C MET A 68 -5.63 5.16 -11.25
N HIS A 69 -5.21 5.88 -10.21
CA HIS A 69 -5.33 5.38 -8.85
C HIS A 69 -6.74 5.49 -8.30
N MET A 70 -7.43 6.59 -8.61
CA MET A 70 -8.83 6.81 -8.23
C MET A 70 -9.76 5.80 -8.93
N GLN A 71 -9.43 5.41 -10.17
CA GLN A 71 -10.15 4.39 -10.92
C GLN A 71 -9.91 2.94 -10.47
N LYS A 72 -9.16 2.69 -9.38
CA LYS A 72 -9.15 1.34 -8.82
C LYS A 72 -10.59 0.97 -8.46
N LYS A 73 -11.21 0.11 -9.29
CA LYS A 73 -12.54 -0.46 -9.06
C LYS A 73 -12.58 -0.86 -7.58
N LYS A 74 -13.43 -0.20 -6.80
CA LYS A 74 -13.81 -0.73 -5.49
C LYS A 74 -14.32 -2.13 -5.80
N ILE A 75 -13.59 -3.14 -5.33
CA ILE A 75 -14.04 -4.52 -5.49
C ILE A 75 -15.45 -4.54 -4.88
N PRO A 76 -16.49 -4.90 -5.64
CA PRO A 76 -17.83 -4.94 -5.08
C PRO A 76 -17.79 -5.90 -3.89
N ILE A 77 -18.09 -5.37 -2.71
CA ILE A 77 -18.17 -6.16 -1.49
C ILE A 77 -19.54 -6.82 -1.50
N ASP A 78 -19.57 -8.14 -1.45
CA ASP A 78 -20.79 -8.89 -1.20
C ASP A 78 -21.12 -8.80 0.30
N TYR A 79 -22.00 -7.86 0.65
CA TYR A 79 -22.45 -7.64 2.03
C TYR A 79 -23.30 -8.80 2.57
N GLY A 80 -23.81 -9.69 1.72
CA GLY A 80 -24.52 -10.90 2.14
C GLY A 80 -23.57 -12.00 2.63
N ARG A 81 -22.32 -11.99 2.16
CA ARG A 81 -21.32 -13.04 2.45
C ARG A 81 -20.06 -12.51 3.13
N THR A 82 -20.02 -11.24 3.52
CA THR A 82 -18.84 -10.61 4.13
C THR A 82 -19.18 -9.95 5.45
N MET A 83 -18.48 -10.32 6.51
CA MET A 83 -18.58 -9.68 7.82
C MET A 83 -17.33 -8.86 8.10
N PHE A 84 -17.52 -7.57 8.43
CA PHE A 84 -16.44 -6.69 8.87
C PHE A 84 -16.34 -6.72 10.39
N VAL A 85 -15.18 -7.13 10.90
CA VAL A 85 -14.91 -7.16 12.33
C VAL A 85 -13.88 -6.09 12.63
N HIS A 86 -14.34 -5.07 13.33
CA HIS A 86 -13.49 -3.96 13.73
C HIS A 86 -13.00 -4.14 15.16
N PHE A 87 -11.68 -4.13 15.36
CA PHE A 87 -11.08 -4.27 16.69
C PHE A 87 -10.09 -3.15 17.01
N THR A 88 -9.90 -2.89 18.30
CA THR A 88 -8.90 -1.94 18.78
C THR A 88 -7.57 -2.65 18.95
N TYR A 89 -6.54 -2.17 18.26
CA TYR A 89 -5.22 -2.78 18.33
C TYR A 89 -4.51 -2.42 19.65
N CYS A 90 -4.16 -3.45 20.44
CA CYS A 90 -3.35 -3.36 21.66
C CYS A 90 -2.07 -4.20 21.53
N LEU A 91 -1.03 -3.92 22.34
CA LEU A 91 0.30 -4.58 22.31
C LEU A 91 0.23 -6.12 22.26
N ASN A 92 -0.71 -6.72 23.00
CA ASN A 92 -0.87 -8.17 23.10
C ASN A 92 -1.69 -8.81 21.95
N MET A 93 -2.16 -8.00 20.98
CA MET A 93 -3.04 -8.45 19.89
C MET A 93 -2.32 -8.75 18.57
N LYS A 94 -0.99 -8.87 18.58
CA LYS A 94 -0.20 -9.29 17.39
C LYS A 94 -0.72 -10.61 16.80
N THR A 95 -1.16 -11.54 17.63
CA THR A 95 -1.70 -12.85 17.21
C THR A 95 -3.23 -12.88 17.09
N PHE A 96 -3.91 -11.73 17.23
CA PHE A 96 -5.37 -11.69 17.30
C PHE A 96 -6.02 -12.27 16.05
N SER A 97 -5.56 -11.88 14.85
CA SER A 97 -6.13 -12.38 13.59
C SER A 97 -6.05 -13.91 13.47
N ALA A 98 -4.88 -14.49 13.78
CA ALA A 98 -4.70 -15.94 13.77
C ALA A 98 -5.60 -16.64 14.79
N LYS A 99 -5.68 -16.12 16.03
CA LYS A 99 -6.54 -16.68 17.08
C LYS A 99 -8.03 -16.54 16.76
N PHE A 100 -8.43 -15.42 16.16
CA PHE A 100 -9.81 -15.18 15.73
C PHE A 100 -10.23 -16.17 14.65
N HIS A 101 -9.42 -16.38 13.60
CA HIS A 101 -9.75 -17.36 12.57
C HIS A 101 -9.75 -18.80 13.10
N ALA A 102 -8.82 -19.14 14.01
CA ALA A 102 -8.82 -20.44 14.67
C ALA A 102 -10.08 -20.65 15.52
N PHE A 103 -10.49 -19.65 16.30
CA PHE A 103 -11.74 -19.67 17.06
C PHE A 103 -12.95 -19.78 16.13
N TRP A 104 -12.99 -18.99 15.07
CA TRP A 104 -14.08 -18.98 14.10
C TRP A 104 -14.25 -20.36 13.46
N ASN A 105 -13.16 -20.95 12.98
CA ASN A 105 -13.20 -22.29 12.41
C ASN A 105 -13.60 -23.33 13.45
N LYS A 106 -13.08 -23.26 14.68
CA LYS A 106 -13.44 -24.23 15.72
C LYS A 106 -14.94 -24.24 16.03
N HIS A 107 -15.59 -23.08 16.06
CA HIS A 107 -16.98 -22.96 16.52
C HIS A 107 -18.00 -22.86 15.39
N PHE A 108 -17.61 -22.40 14.21
CA PHE A 108 -18.53 -22.10 13.12
C PHE A 108 -18.26 -22.90 11.85
N ILE A 109 -17.34 -23.87 11.84
CA ILE A 109 -17.08 -24.69 10.63
C ILE A 109 -18.29 -25.51 10.16
N GLN A 110 -19.13 -25.97 11.08
CA GLN A 110 -20.37 -26.70 10.77
C GLN A 110 -21.62 -25.80 10.79
N SER A 111 -21.42 -24.48 10.92
CA SER A 111 -22.51 -23.53 11.01
C SER A 111 -22.90 -22.99 9.63
N PRO A 112 -24.18 -22.63 9.38
CA PRO A 112 -24.58 -21.93 8.16
C PRO A 112 -23.84 -20.60 7.96
N ILE A 113 -23.23 -20.04 9.02
CA ILE A 113 -22.40 -18.83 8.93
C ILE A 113 -20.93 -19.10 8.58
N HIS A 114 -20.54 -20.35 8.34
CA HIS A 114 -19.17 -20.71 7.92
C HIS A 114 -18.74 -19.98 6.64
N GLU A 115 -19.66 -19.87 5.69
CA GLU A 115 -19.43 -19.27 4.36
C GLU A 115 -19.21 -17.75 4.42
N ILE A 116 -19.54 -17.11 5.54
CA ILE A 116 -19.33 -15.67 5.72
C ILE A 116 -17.83 -15.42 5.83
N LYS A 117 -17.28 -14.68 4.87
CA LYS A 117 -15.89 -14.24 4.88
C LYS A 117 -15.69 -13.14 5.92
N GLN A 118 -14.84 -13.39 6.91
CA GLN A 118 -14.52 -12.38 7.92
C GLN A 118 -13.37 -11.49 7.42
N VAL A 119 -13.58 -10.18 7.43
CA VAL A 119 -12.58 -9.16 7.14
C VAL A 119 -12.27 -8.43 8.43
N LEU A 120 -11.06 -8.65 8.96
CA LEU A 120 -10.59 -8.02 10.19
C LEU A 120 -9.94 -6.68 9.87
N ASP A 121 -10.37 -5.61 10.55
CA ASP A 121 -9.78 -4.29 10.39
C ASP A 121 -9.58 -3.59 11.74
N THR A 122 -8.53 -2.78 11.85
CA THR A 122 -8.17 -2.08 13.09
C THR A 122 -8.78 -0.69 13.12
N ARG A 123 -9.57 -0.34 14.15
CA ARG A 123 -10.17 1.00 14.27
C ARG A 123 -9.14 2.11 14.52
N ASN A 124 -8.01 1.80 15.15
CA ASN A 124 -7.03 2.80 15.56
C ASN A 124 -5.70 2.67 14.77
N ILE A 125 -5.69 3.30 13.61
CA ILE A 125 -4.52 3.38 12.72
C ILE A 125 -3.33 4.09 13.41
N LYS A 126 -3.58 5.04 14.33
CA LYS A 126 -2.50 5.79 15.01
C LYS A 126 -1.66 4.90 15.93
N ASN A 127 -2.28 3.95 16.63
CA ASN A 127 -1.56 3.00 17.50
C ASN A 127 -0.74 1.99 16.67
N LEU A 128 -1.33 1.46 15.59
CA LEU A 128 -0.64 0.58 14.66
C LEU A 128 0.53 1.30 13.97
N GLN A 129 0.31 2.55 13.54
CA GLN A 129 1.33 3.39 12.92
C GLN A 129 2.47 3.71 13.88
N ARG A 130 2.17 4.09 15.14
CA ARG A 130 3.20 4.32 16.16
C ARG A 130 4.06 3.07 16.37
N GLN A 131 3.46 1.89 16.46
CA GLN A 131 4.25 0.66 16.65
C GLN A 131 5.08 0.26 15.43
N LEU A 132 4.54 0.39 14.22
CA LEU A 132 5.29 0.09 13.00
C LEU A 132 6.47 1.05 12.75
N ILE A 133 6.41 2.24 13.33
CA ILE A 133 7.47 3.27 13.21
C ILE A 133 8.46 3.20 14.38
N CYS A 134 8.00 2.96 15.61
CA CYS A 134 8.82 3.00 16.82
C CYS A 134 9.48 1.67 17.19
N ASN A 135 8.99 0.52 16.71
CA ASN A 135 9.66 -0.77 16.91
C ASN A 135 10.61 -1.08 15.74
N LYS A 136 11.65 -0.27 15.59
CA LYS A 136 12.85 -0.59 14.80
C LYS A 136 14.02 -0.82 15.73
#